data_AF-A0A5B8RIT7-F1
#
_entry.id   AF-A0A5B8RIT7-F1
#
_cell.length_a   1.000
_cell.length_b   1.000
_cell.length_c   1.000
_cell.angle_alpha   90.00
_cell.angle_beta   90.00
_cell.angle_gamma   90.00
#
_symmetry.space_group_name_H-M   'P 1'
#
loop_
_entity.id
_entity.type
_entity.pdbx_description
1 polymer ?
#
loop_
_entity_poly.entity_id
_entity_poly.type
_entity_poly.pdbx_seq_one_letter_code
_entity_poly.pdbx_strand_id
1 'polypeptide(L)'
;MAAPILLNLPLFRELAGSGDTAIFVAHMFVFYFGIFANLTPPVALAAYAGAGISGGTPNATGMQAMKLAIAGFVVPYMFVFAHSMLIIDATWLNVLMVAATGVLGVLLLAVAVEGYMRRALKPAWRLLALVGALALIYPGLASDALGAVIAVVVFMLGGRSMEKPAYATGG
;
A
#
# COMPACT_ATOMS: atom_id res chain seq x y z
N MET A 1 3.47 -20.10 12.10
CA MET A 1 2.75 -20.14 13.39
C MET A 1 1.66 -19.07 13.55
N ALA A 2 1.68 -17.95 12.80
CA ALA A 2 0.67 -16.89 12.97
C ALA A 2 -0.69 -17.17 12.30
N ALA A 3 -0.74 -17.92 11.19
CA ALA A 3 -2.01 -18.17 10.48
C ALA A 3 -3.09 -18.89 11.33
N PRO A 4 -2.75 -19.93 12.11
CA PRO A 4 -3.72 -20.54 13.04
C PRO A 4 -4.25 -19.57 14.10
N ILE A 5 -3.47 -18.58 14.52
CA ILE A 5 -3.91 -17.57 15.49
C ILE A 5 -4.99 -16.67 14.86
N LEU A 6 -4.79 -16.22 13.62
CA LEU A 6 -5.77 -15.40 12.89
C LEU A 6 -7.11 -16.14 12.72
N LEU A 7 -7.06 -17.44 12.45
CA LEU A 7 -8.27 -18.27 12.32
C LEU A 7 -9.06 -18.41 13.63
N ASN A 8 -8.47 -18.12 14.79
CA ASN A 8 -9.19 -18.10 16.06
C ASN A 8 -9.85 -16.75 16.35
N LEU A 9 -9.57 -15.70 15.57
CA LEU A 9 -10.17 -14.37 15.75
C LEU A 9 -11.55 -14.32 15.08
N PRO A 10 -12.64 -13.99 15.81
CA PRO A 10 -13.99 -13.95 15.25
C PRO A 10 -14.11 -13.02 14.04
N LEU A 11 -13.56 -11.80 14.15
CA LEU A 11 -13.61 -10.80 13.07
C LEU A 11 -12.86 -11.27 11.82
N PHE A 12 -11.73 -11.95 11.98
CA PHE A 12 -10.96 -12.42 10.82
C PHE A 12 -11.72 -13.51 10.06
N ARG A 13 -12.38 -14.44 10.76
CA ARG A 13 -13.23 -15.47 10.14
C ARG A 13 -14.45 -14.86 9.44
N GLU A 14 -15.06 -13.84 10.05
CA GLU A 14 -16.18 -13.13 9.43
C GLU A 14 -15.77 -12.51 8.09
N LEU A 15 -14.57 -11.93 8.03
CA LEU A 15 -14.08 -11.28 6.82
C LEU A 15 -13.47 -12.25 5.80
N ALA A 16 -12.70 -13.26 6.24
CA ALA A 16 -11.97 -14.19 5.37
C ALA A 16 -12.82 -15.41 4.91
N GLY A 17 -14.07 -15.50 5.36
CA GLY A 17 -14.97 -16.61 5.05
C GLY A 17 -14.77 -17.85 5.93
N SER A 18 -15.16 -19.01 5.42
CA SER A 18 -15.21 -20.27 6.19
C SER A 18 -14.53 -21.43 5.49
N GLY A 19 -13.95 -22.36 6.26
CA GLY A 19 -13.33 -23.56 5.71
C GLY A 19 -12.01 -23.26 5.00
N ASP A 20 -11.85 -23.79 3.80
CA ASP A 20 -10.59 -23.75 3.05
C ASP A 20 -10.21 -22.33 2.59
N THR A 21 -11.19 -21.48 2.28
CA THR A 21 -10.94 -20.09 1.85
C THR A 21 -10.27 -19.29 2.95
N ALA A 22 -10.78 -19.37 4.18
CA ALA A 22 -10.25 -18.66 5.33
C ALA A 22 -8.82 -19.12 5.66
N ILE A 23 -8.58 -20.43 5.57
CA ILE A 23 -7.24 -21.01 5.75
C ILE A 23 -6.29 -20.41 4.73
N PHE A 24 -6.66 -20.43 3.44
CA PHE A 24 -5.81 -19.90 2.38
C PHE A 24 -5.52 -18.40 2.54
N VAL A 25 -6.55 -17.58 2.82
CA VAL A 25 -6.41 -16.15 3.08
C VAL A 25 -5.49 -15.89 4.27
N ALA A 26 -5.63 -16.61 5.38
CA ALA A 26 -4.77 -16.47 6.55
C ALA A 26 -3.30 -16.77 6.23
N HIS A 27 -3.04 -17.80 5.42
CA HIS A 27 -1.69 -18.15 5.01
C HIS A 27 -1.10 -17.11 4.05
N MET A 28 -1.87 -16.60 3.09
CA MET A 28 -1.42 -15.53 2.19
C MET A 28 -1.18 -14.21 2.91
N PHE A 29 -2.03 -13.87 3.88
CA PHE A 29 -1.85 -12.70 4.75
C PHE A 29 -0.51 -12.77 5.49
N VAL A 30 -0.26 -13.87 6.20
CA VAL A 30 0.99 -14.06 6.96
C VAL A 30 2.20 -14.21 6.05
N PHE A 31 2.05 -14.87 4.90
CA PHE A 31 3.11 -15.02 3.90
C PHE A 31 3.57 -13.67 3.37
N TYR A 32 2.64 -12.77 3.01
CA TYR A 32 2.98 -11.44 2.55
C TYR A 32 3.73 -10.65 3.63
N PHE A 33 3.22 -10.65 4.88
CA PHE A 33 3.94 -10.04 6.00
C PHE A 33 5.31 -10.67 6.25
N GLY A 34 5.47 -11.97 6.02
CA GLY A 34 6.76 -12.66 6.11
C GLY A 34 7.77 -12.16 5.08
N ILE A 35 7.33 -11.91 3.84
CA ILE A 35 8.19 -11.28 2.81
C ILE A 35 8.49 -9.83 3.18
N PHE A 36 7.46 -9.07 3.59
CA PHE A 36 7.57 -7.65 3.92
C PHE A 36 8.34 -7.37 5.20
N ALA A 37 8.43 -8.33 6.13
CA ALA A 37 9.21 -8.19 7.36
C ALA A 37 10.68 -7.85 7.08
N ASN A 38 11.21 -8.31 5.94
CA ASN A 38 12.58 -8.02 5.48
C ASN A 38 12.79 -6.56 5.03
N LEU A 39 11.77 -5.69 5.08
CA LEU A 39 11.88 -4.25 4.83
C LEU A 39 12.00 -3.43 6.11
N THR A 40 11.70 -4.02 7.28
CA THR A 40 11.69 -3.32 8.57
C THR A 40 13.07 -3.37 9.24
N PRO A 41 13.64 -2.23 9.69
CA PRO A 41 14.76 -2.24 10.62
C PRO A 41 14.34 -2.95 11.93
N PRO A 42 15.16 -3.86 12.49
CA PRO A 42 16.59 -4.06 12.24
C PRO A 42 16.94 -5.14 11.20
N VAL A 43 15.99 -5.78 10.53
CA VAL A 43 16.19 -6.97 9.68
C VAL A 43 16.22 -6.65 8.18
N ALA A 44 16.36 -5.37 7.81
CA ALA A 44 16.31 -4.88 6.44
C ALA A 44 17.55 -5.24 5.58
N LEU A 45 17.83 -6.55 5.42
CA LEU A 45 19.06 -7.10 4.84
C LEU A 45 19.39 -6.51 3.45
N ALA A 46 18.40 -6.39 2.57
CA ALA A 46 18.59 -5.82 1.23
C ALA A 46 18.97 -4.34 1.27
N ALA A 47 18.32 -3.56 2.13
CA ALA A 47 18.62 -2.14 2.31
C ALA A 47 20.02 -1.94 2.92
N TYR A 48 20.43 -2.81 3.85
CA TYR A 48 21.75 -2.74 4.47
C TYR A 48 22.87 -3.14 3.51
N ALA A 49 22.65 -4.13 2.65
CA ALA A 49 23.58 -4.45 1.57
C ALA A 49 23.72 -3.28 0.59
N GLY A 50 22.59 -2.64 0.21
CA GLY A 50 22.60 -1.45 -0.64
C GLY A 50 23.29 -0.23 0.00
N ALA A 51 23.22 -0.09 1.33
CA ALA A 51 23.94 0.95 2.06
C ALA A 51 25.46 0.82 1.92
N GLY A 52 26.00 -0.41 1.95
CA GLY A 52 27.43 -0.67 1.74
C GLY A 52 27.94 -0.30 0.34
N ILE A 53 27.07 -0.35 -0.68
CA ILE A 53 27.41 0.03 -2.06
C ILE A 53 27.29 1.55 -2.26
N SER A 54 26.27 2.18 -1.66
CA SER A 54 25.98 3.61 -1.82
C SER A 54 26.75 4.54 -0.87
N GLY A 55 27.46 3.99 0.12
CA GLY A 55 28.18 4.76 1.15
C GLY A 55 27.28 5.33 2.26
N GLY A 56 26.00 4.95 2.30
CA GLY A 56 25.07 5.33 3.36
C GLY A 56 25.21 4.49 4.62
N THR A 57 24.65 4.94 5.74
CA THR A 57 24.60 4.12 6.96
C THR A 57 23.46 3.10 6.87
N PRO A 58 23.67 1.82 7.25
CA PRO A 58 22.64 0.79 7.13
C PRO A 58 21.31 1.18 7.77
N ASN A 59 21.34 1.74 8.99
CA ASN A 59 20.13 2.10 9.72
C ASN A 59 19.35 3.24 9.03
N ALA A 60 20.03 4.25 8.49
CA ALA A 60 19.35 5.33 7.76
C ALA A 60 18.74 4.84 6.44
N THR A 61 19.47 4.01 5.69
CA THR A 61 18.95 3.40 4.45
C THR A 61 17.76 2.49 4.73
N GLY A 62 17.82 1.69 5.80
CA GLY A 62 16.71 0.85 6.23
C GLY A 62 15.47 1.65 6.63
N MET A 63 15.64 2.76 7.35
CA MET A 63 14.52 3.63 7.73
C MET A 63 13.87 4.28 6.50
N GLN A 64 14.67 4.70 5.52
CA GLN A 64 14.16 5.28 4.29
C GLN A 64 13.44 4.22 3.43
N ALA A 65 13.98 3.02 3.33
CA ALA A 65 13.33 1.90 2.65
C ALA A 65 11.99 1.54 3.31
N MET A 66 11.94 1.51 4.65
CA MET A 66 10.73 1.30 5.42
C MET A 66 9.67 2.36 5.12
N LYS A 67 10.05 3.64 5.11
CA LYS A 67 9.13 4.75 4.81
C LYS A 67 8.46 4.57 3.45
N LEU A 68 9.23 4.20 2.43
CA LEU A 68 8.69 3.92 1.09
C LEU A 68 7.80 2.67 1.07
N ALA A 69 8.15 1.66 1.86
CA ALA A 69 7.43 0.40 1.97
C ALA A 69 6.08 0.50 2.70
N ILE A 70 5.83 1.54 3.52
CA ILE A 70 4.57 1.70 4.30
C ILE A 70 3.32 1.52 3.42
N ALA A 71 3.33 2.04 2.19
CA ALA A 71 2.19 1.91 1.29
C ALA A 71 1.86 0.44 0.93
N GLY A 72 2.85 -0.45 0.92
CA GLY A 72 2.65 -1.88 0.65
C GLY A 72 2.04 -2.66 1.82
N PHE A 73 2.10 -2.14 3.04
CA PHE A 73 1.53 -2.81 4.23
C PHE A 73 0.01 -2.98 4.18
N VAL A 74 -0.66 -2.30 3.25
CA VAL A 74 -2.11 -2.41 3.05
C VAL A 74 -2.53 -3.67 2.28
N VAL A 75 -1.63 -4.24 1.48
CA VAL A 75 -1.94 -5.34 0.56
C VAL A 75 -2.46 -6.60 1.28
N PRO A 76 -1.92 -7.03 2.43
CA PRO A 76 -2.49 -8.15 3.20
C PRO A 76 -3.96 -7.94 3.56
N TYR A 77 -4.35 -6.71 3.89
CA TYR A 77 -5.74 -6.39 4.21
C TYR A 77 -6.64 -6.48 2.98
N MET A 78 -6.12 -6.12 1.80
CA MET A 78 -6.84 -6.30 0.54
C MET A 78 -7.15 -7.77 0.25
N PHE A 79 -6.29 -8.72 0.64
CA PHE A 79 -6.59 -10.15 0.49
C PHE A 79 -7.78 -10.62 1.33
N VAL A 80 -7.98 -9.98 2.49
CA VAL A 80 -9.08 -10.30 3.41
C VAL A 80 -10.39 -9.68 2.93
N PHE A 81 -10.35 -8.47 2.38
CA PHE A 81 -11.55 -7.80 1.87
C PHE A 81 -11.94 -8.24 0.46
N ALA A 82 -10.97 -8.57 -0.38
CA ALA A 82 -11.15 -8.91 -1.79
C ALA A 82 -10.51 -10.26 -2.11
N HIS A 83 -11.23 -11.35 -1.79
CA HIS A 83 -10.82 -12.72 -2.10
C HIS A 83 -10.51 -12.96 -3.59
N SER A 84 -11.13 -12.17 -4.47
CA SER A 84 -10.85 -12.24 -5.91
C SER A 84 -9.41 -11.86 -6.28
N MET A 85 -8.73 -11.08 -5.44
CA MET A 85 -7.30 -10.79 -5.59
C MET A 85 -6.44 -12.04 -5.43
N LEU A 86 -6.94 -13.02 -4.67
CA LEU A 86 -6.35 -14.34 -4.49
C LEU A 86 -6.88 -15.39 -5.50
N ILE A 87 -7.65 -14.95 -6.50
CA ILE A 87 -8.25 -15.82 -7.54
C ILE A 87 -9.21 -16.87 -6.91
N ILE A 88 -9.82 -16.54 -5.77
CA ILE A 88 -10.87 -17.36 -5.15
C ILE A 88 -12.20 -16.91 -5.74
N ASP A 89 -12.94 -17.86 -6.34
CA ASP A 89 -14.26 -17.64 -6.96
C ASP A 89 -14.32 -16.41 -7.90
N ALA A 90 -13.22 -16.13 -8.60
CA ALA A 90 -13.03 -14.91 -9.37
C ALA A 90 -13.15 -15.14 -10.88
N THR A 91 -13.78 -14.18 -11.57
CA THR A 91 -13.68 -14.07 -13.02
C THR A 91 -12.42 -13.32 -13.41
N TRP A 92 -11.85 -13.62 -14.58
CA TRP A 92 -10.66 -12.93 -15.10
C TRP A 92 -10.81 -11.40 -15.13
N LEU A 93 -12.00 -10.91 -15.47
CA LEU A 93 -12.31 -9.48 -15.47
C LEU A 93 -12.25 -8.90 -14.05
N ASN A 94 -12.80 -9.60 -13.05
CA ASN A 94 -12.76 -9.15 -11.65
C ASN A 94 -11.32 -9.13 -11.10
N VAL A 95 -10.52 -10.16 -11.40
CA VAL A 95 -9.10 -10.21 -11.03
C VAL A 95 -8.35 -9.01 -11.61
N LEU A 96 -8.55 -8.71 -12.90
CA LEU A 96 -7.90 -7.59 -13.56
C LEU A 96 -8.32 -6.24 -12.96
N MET A 97 -9.61 -6.07 -12.67
CA MET A 97 -10.12 -4.85 -12.04
C MET A 97 -9.52 -4.64 -10.65
N VAL A 98 -9.58 -5.65 -9.77
CA VAL A 98 -9.04 -5.56 -8.40
C VAL A 98 -7.52 -5.38 -8.39
N ALA A 99 -6.81 -6.00 -9.34
CA ALA A 99 -5.38 -5.76 -9.50
C ALA A 99 -5.09 -4.31 -9.94
N ALA A 100 -5.86 -3.77 -10.89
CA ALA A 100 -5.67 -2.40 -11.37
C ALA A 100 -6.00 -1.35 -10.30
N THR A 101 -7.13 -1.49 -9.60
CA THR A 101 -7.52 -0.60 -8.50
C THR A 101 -6.55 -0.73 -7.33
N GLY A 102 -6.08 -1.94 -7.04
CA GLY A 102 -5.07 -2.19 -6.02
C GLY A 102 -3.73 -1.51 -6.30
N VAL A 103 -3.21 -1.64 -7.52
CA VAL A 103 -1.99 -0.95 -7.94
C VAL A 103 -2.16 0.57 -7.83
N LEU A 104 -3.28 1.11 -8.34
CA LEU A 104 -3.56 2.54 -8.24
C LEU A 104 -3.70 3.00 -6.78
N GLY A 105 -4.36 2.23 -5.93
CA GLY A 105 -4.54 2.53 -4.51
C GLY A 105 -3.23 2.57 -3.75
N VAL A 106 -2.36 1.57 -3.95
CA VAL A 106 -1.02 1.54 -3.33
C VAL A 106 -0.14 2.69 -3.84
N LEU A 107 -0.20 3.01 -5.14
CA LEU A 107 0.52 4.17 -5.69
C LEU A 107 0.04 5.48 -5.07
N LEU A 108 -1.27 5.66 -4.94
CA LEU A 108 -1.85 6.88 -4.36
C LEU A 108 -1.53 6.98 -2.86
N LEU A 109 -1.50 5.86 -2.15
CA LEU A 109 -1.06 5.78 -0.75
C LEU A 109 0.42 6.15 -0.61
N ALA A 110 1.28 5.65 -1.51
CA ALA A 110 2.69 6.01 -1.54
C ALA A 110 2.89 7.52 -1.75
N VAL A 111 2.13 8.14 -2.66
CA VAL A 111 2.13 9.59 -2.88
C VAL A 111 1.70 10.35 -1.62
N ALA A 112 0.69 9.87 -0.90
CA ALA A 112 0.22 10.48 0.34
C ALA A 112 1.29 10.42 1.46
N VAL A 113 1.93 9.26 1.63
CA VAL A 113 2.96 9.02 2.66
C VAL A 113 4.25 9.77 2.36
N GLU A 114 4.74 9.72 1.12
CA GLU A 114 5.95 10.45 0.72
C GLU A 114 5.71 11.95 0.66
N GLY A 115 4.49 12.38 0.30
CA GLY A 115 4.18 13.79 0.08
C GLY A 115 4.87 14.36 -1.15
N TYR A 116 5.31 13.49 -2.05
CA TYR A 116 6.09 13.85 -3.22
C TYR A 116 5.59 13.07 -4.44
N MET A 117 5.54 13.74 -5.58
CA MET A 117 5.23 13.11 -6.86
C MET A 117 6.18 13.61 -7.96
N ARG A 118 6.01 14.86 -8.41
CA ARG A 118 6.99 15.57 -9.26
C ARG A 118 7.73 16.69 -8.52
N ARG A 119 7.09 17.20 -7.47
CA ARG A 119 7.51 18.23 -6.51
C ARG A 119 6.78 17.95 -5.19
N ALA A 120 7.11 18.70 -4.14
CA ALA A 120 6.44 18.60 -2.84
C ALA A 120 4.95 18.96 -2.97
N LEU A 121 4.09 18.06 -2.48
CA LEU A 121 2.64 18.24 -2.44
C LEU A 121 2.23 18.98 -1.17
N LYS A 122 1.31 19.94 -1.32
CA LYS A 122 0.69 20.59 -0.16
C LYS A 122 -0.05 19.55 0.71
N PRO A 123 -0.14 19.75 2.03
CA PRO A 123 -0.83 18.83 2.94
C PRO A 123 -2.26 18.47 2.52
N ALA A 124 -3.01 19.42 1.94
CA ALA A 124 -4.37 19.18 1.44
C ALA A 124 -4.42 18.11 0.33
N TRP A 125 -3.48 18.15 -0.62
CA TRP A 125 -3.39 17.16 -1.70
C TRP A 125 -2.95 15.79 -1.19
N ARG A 126 -2.13 15.76 -0.13
CA ARG A 126 -1.72 14.52 0.54
C ARG A 126 -2.91 13.85 1.25
N LEU A 127 -3.74 14.63 1.94
CA LEU A 127 -4.98 14.15 2.56
C LEU A 127 -5.96 13.64 1.51
N LEU A 128 -6.13 14.37 0.39
CA LEU A 128 -6.99 13.92 -0.70
C LEU A 128 -6.48 12.61 -1.32
N ALA A 129 -5.17 12.48 -1.55
CA ALA A 129 -4.55 11.24 -2.02
C ALA A 129 -4.76 10.09 -1.03
N LEU A 130 -4.66 10.34 0.28
CA LEU A 130 -4.93 9.34 1.31
C LEU A 130 -6.37 8.84 1.25
N VAL A 131 -7.35 9.75 1.13
CA VAL A 131 -8.77 9.38 1.02
C VAL A 131 -9.02 8.58 -0.26
N GLY A 132 -8.47 9.01 -1.39
CA GLY A 132 -8.59 8.28 -2.65
C GLY A 132 -7.96 6.89 -2.59
N ALA A 133 -6.83 6.75 -1.89
CA ALA A 133 -6.16 5.46 -1.73
C ALA A 133 -7.02 4.51 -0.90
N LEU A 134 -7.53 4.97 0.26
CA LEU A 134 -8.40 4.17 1.10
C LEU A 134 -9.70 3.77 0.38
N ALA A 135 -10.24 4.65 -0.47
CA ALA A 135 -11.39 4.33 -1.31
C ALA A 135 -11.09 3.22 -2.34
N LEU A 136 -9.91 3.23 -2.97
CA LEU A 136 -9.49 2.18 -3.92
C LEU A 136 -9.10 0.85 -3.24
N ILE A 137 -8.71 0.90 -1.97
CA ILE A 137 -8.34 -0.29 -1.19
C ILE A 137 -9.58 -1.07 -0.76
N TYR A 138 -10.69 -0.38 -0.49
CA TYR A 138 -11.95 -1.01 -0.12
C TYR A 138 -12.70 -1.47 -1.39
N PRO A 139 -12.94 -2.78 -1.57
CA PRO A 139 -13.53 -3.28 -2.80
C PRO A 139 -14.99 -2.84 -2.94
N GLY A 140 -15.33 -2.24 -4.08
CA GLY A 140 -16.69 -1.85 -4.41
C GLY A 140 -16.76 -0.89 -5.59
N LEU A 141 -17.74 -1.06 -6.49
CA LEU A 141 -17.82 -0.23 -7.69
C LEU A 141 -17.92 1.28 -7.39
N ALA A 142 -18.63 1.65 -6.33
CA ALA A 142 -18.77 3.06 -5.93
C ALA A 142 -17.47 3.60 -5.30
N SER A 143 -16.78 2.81 -4.48
CA SER A 143 -15.53 3.19 -3.85
C SER A 143 -14.39 3.25 -4.88
N ASP A 144 -14.36 2.31 -5.82
CA ASP A 144 -13.44 2.28 -6.95
C ASP A 144 -13.64 3.49 -7.87
N ALA A 145 -14.88 3.82 -8.23
CA ALA A 145 -15.19 4.98 -9.06
C ALA A 145 -14.78 6.29 -8.37
N LEU A 146 -15.12 6.45 -7.09
CA LEU A 146 -14.73 7.61 -6.29
C LEU A 146 -13.21 7.73 -6.20
N GLY A 147 -12.54 6.64 -5.87
CA GLY A 147 -11.10 6.57 -5.74
C GLY A 147 -10.37 6.83 -7.06
N ALA A 148 -10.89 6.32 -8.18
CA ALA A 148 -10.36 6.57 -9.51
C ALA A 148 -10.50 8.05 -9.91
N VAL A 149 -11.65 8.68 -9.62
CA VAL A 149 -11.82 10.12 -9.83
C VAL A 149 -10.81 10.90 -9.02
N ILE A 150 -10.67 10.60 -7.72
CA ILE A 150 -9.70 11.26 -6.85
C ILE A 150 -8.26 11.06 -7.37
N ALA A 151 -7.91 9.85 -7.81
CA ALA A 151 -6.61 9.57 -8.40
C ALA A 151 -6.35 10.47 -9.61
N VAL A 152 -7.31 10.58 -10.54
CA VAL A 152 -7.19 11.47 -11.71
C VAL A 152 -7.03 12.93 -11.28
N VAL A 153 -7.84 13.42 -10.33
CA VAL A 153 -7.74 14.79 -9.82
C VAL A 153 -6.36 15.05 -9.21
N VAL A 154 -5.86 14.14 -8.36
CA VAL A 154 -4.54 14.28 -7.72
C VAL A 154 -3.43 14.23 -8.76
N PHE A 155 -3.46 13.29 -9.71
CA PHE A 155 -2.41 13.15 -10.73
C PHE A 155 -2.40 14.32 -11.73
N MET A 156 -3.56 14.85 -12.11
CA MET A 156 -3.66 15.95 -13.09
C MET A 156 -3.50 17.34 -12.46
N LEU A 157 -4.15 17.60 -11.33
CA LEU A 157 -4.20 18.93 -10.71
C LEU A 157 -3.20 19.09 -9.56
N GLY A 158 -2.86 18.00 -8.87
CA GLY A 158 -1.83 18.02 -7.82
C GLY A 158 -0.49 18.50 -8.36
N GLY A 159 -0.15 18.14 -9.60
CA GLY A 159 1.04 18.62 -10.31
C GLY A 159 1.09 20.14 -10.55
N ARG A 160 -0.05 20.83 -10.58
CA ARG A 160 -0.15 22.28 -10.81
C ARG A 160 -0.11 23.11 -9.52
N SER A 161 -0.49 22.51 -8.39
CA SER A 161 -0.61 23.20 -7.09
C SER A 161 0.64 23.08 -6.19
N MET A 162 1.75 22.62 -6.77
CA MET A 162 3.00 22.28 -6.07
C MET A 162 3.66 23.49 -5.41
N GLU A 163 4.14 23.33 -4.17
CA GLU A 163 4.96 24.35 -3.52
C GLU A 163 6.32 24.47 -4.19
N LYS A 164 6.84 25.70 -4.26
CA LYS A 164 8.22 25.95 -4.69
C LYS A 164 9.15 25.30 -3.66
N PRO A 165 10.20 24.59 -4.09
CA PRO A 165 11.10 23.92 -3.15
C PRO A 165 11.78 24.95 -2.24
N ALA A 166 11.86 24.62 -0.95
CA ALA A 166 12.31 25.52 0.13
C ALA A 166 13.78 25.99 0.03
N TYR A 167 14.57 25.50 -0.94
CA TYR A 167 15.92 26.01 -1.19
C TYR A 167 15.94 27.36 -1.94
N ALA A 168 14.79 27.86 -2.42
CA ALA A 168 14.68 29.09 -3.20
C ALA A 168 14.46 30.37 -2.37
N THR A 169 14.55 30.30 -1.03
CA THR A 169 14.30 31.44 -0.11
C THR A 169 15.46 31.73 0.83
N GLY A 170 16.69 31.38 0.44
CA GLY A 170 17.92 31.85 1.10
C GLY A 170 18.68 32.80 0.18
N GLY A 171 18.34 34.08 0.24
CA GLY A 171 19.09 35.20 -0.33
C GLY A 171 19.27 36.26 0.74
#